data_AF-A0A699Q3Z7-F1
#
_entry.id   AF-A0A699Q3Z7-F1
#
_cell.length_a   1.000
_cell.length_b   1.000
_cell.length_c   1.000
_cell.angle_alpha   90.00
_cell.angle_beta   90.00
_cell.angle_gamma   90.00
#
_symmetry.space_group_name_H-M   'P 1'
#
loop_
_entity.id
_entity.type
_entity.pdbx_description
1 polymer ?
#
loop_
_entity_poly.entity_id
_entity_poly.type
_entity_poly.pdbx_seq_one_letter_code
_entity_poly.pdbx_strand_id
1 'polypeptide(L)'
;MQEELLQFKMQKVWILVDLPYEKRAIGAKWVYRNKKDERGIVIRNKARLVAQGHTQEEGIDSEEVFAPVARIEASRLFLAYASFMGFLVYQMDVKSAFLYGT
;
A
#
# COMPACT_ATOMS: atom_id res chain seq x y z
N MET A 1 4.28 -1.34 14.01
CA MET A 1 3.34 -2.46 14.23
C MET A 1 2.25 -2.13 15.25
N GLN A 2 2.52 -1.92 16.54
CA GLN A 2 1.42 -1.59 17.48
C GLN A 2 0.70 -0.28 17.13
N GLU A 3 1.44 0.77 16.74
CA GLU A 3 0.86 2.02 16.26
C GLU A 3 0.01 1.83 14.98
N GLU A 4 0.44 0.99 14.05
CA GLU A 4 -0.30 0.69 12.81
C GLU A 4 -1.57 -0.10 13.11
N LEU A 5 -1.50 -1.11 13.98
CA LEU A 5 -2.67 -1.86 14.45
C LEU A 5 -3.67 -0.95 15.18
N LEU A 6 -3.17 0.02 15.95
CA LEU A 6 -4.01 1.03 16.58
C LEU A 6 -4.67 1.93 15.55
N GLN A 7 -3.95 2.37 14.51
CA GLN A 7 -4.53 3.14 13.41
C GLN A 7 -5.62 2.35 12.68
N PHE A 8 -5.44 1.06 12.43
CA PHE A 8 -6.48 0.23 11.80
C PHE A 8 -7.75 0.19 12.64
N LYS A 9 -7.62 0.03 13.96
CA LYS A 9 -8.75 0.07 14.90
C LYS A 9 -9.43 1.44 14.92
N MET A 10 -8.65 2.52 14.97
CA MET A 10 -9.19 3.89 14.99
C MET A 10 -9.93 4.24 13.70
N GLN A 11 -9.39 3.84 12.55
CA GLN A 11 -9.98 4.12 11.24
C GLN A 11 -11.07 3.12 10.84
N LYS A 12 -11.29 2.07 11.64
CA LYS A 12 -12.29 1.01 11.39
C LYS A 12 -12.16 0.35 10.02
N VAL A 13 -10.94 0.30 9.48
CA VAL A 13 -10.66 -0.29 8.16
C VAL A 13 -10.53 -1.82 8.20
N TRP A 14 -10.40 -2.40 9.39
CA TRP A 14 -10.31 -3.84 9.56
C TRP A 14 -10.87 -4.27 10.92
N ILE A 15 -11.45 -5.47 10.96
CA ILE A 15 -11.86 -6.17 12.18
C ILE A 15 -11.02 -7.44 12.32
N LEU A 16 -10.45 -7.64 13.50
CA LEU A 16 -9.79 -8.91 13.81
C LEU A 16 -10.89 -9.96 14.01
N VAL A 17 -10.86 -11.00 13.20
CA VAL A 17 -11.80 -12.13 13.26
C VAL A 17 -11.04 -13.42 13.54
N ASP A 18 -11.71 -14.37 14.17
CA ASP A 18 -11.20 -15.73 14.30
C ASP A 18 -11.09 -16.39 12.93
N LEU A 19 -10.17 -17.35 12.79
CA LEU A 19 -10.03 -18.11 11.56
C LEU A 19 -11.33 -18.88 11.28
N PRO A 20 -11.98 -18.67 10.11
CA PRO A 20 -13.21 -19.37 9.78
C PRO A 20 -13.00 -20.88 9.75
N TYR A 21 -14.06 -21.64 10.08
CA TYR A 21 -14.03 -23.10 10.03
C TYR A 21 -13.66 -23.58 8.61
N GLU A 22 -12.84 -24.63 8.53
CA GLU A 22 -12.29 -25.22 7.30
C GLU A 22 -11.36 -24.32 6.46
N LYS A 23 -11.07 -23.08 6.88
CA LYS A 23 -10.08 -22.23 6.21
C LYS A 23 -8.69 -22.41 6.80
N ARG A 24 -7.66 -22.30 5.96
CA ARG A 24 -6.25 -22.29 6.38
C ARG A 24 -5.74 -20.86 6.44
N ALA A 25 -5.08 -20.50 7.54
CA ALA A 25 -4.43 -19.21 7.65
C ALA A 25 -3.30 -19.09 6.61
N ILE A 26 -3.25 -17.97 5.90
CA ILE A 26 -2.17 -17.67 4.97
C ILE A 26 -0.90 -17.39 5.78
N GLY A 27 0.17 -18.14 5.50
CA GLY A 27 1.47 -17.90 6.11
C GLY A 27 2.00 -16.51 5.74
N ALA A 28 2.76 -15.89 6.63
CA ALA A 28 3.44 -14.63 6.35
C ALA A 28 4.96 -14.77 6.52
N LYS A 29 5.73 -14.01 5.75
CA LYS A 29 7.18 -13.95 5.88
C LYS A 29 7.67 -12.52 5.94
N TRP A 30 8.75 -12.31 6.68
CA TRP A 30 9.46 -11.04 6.69
C TRP A 30 10.39 -10.93 5.49
N VAL A 31 10.29 -9.83 4.77
CA VAL A 31 11.21 -9.44 3.70
C VAL A 31 12.01 -8.23 4.18
N TYR A 32 13.32 -8.43 4.30
CA TYR A 32 14.26 -7.38 4.70
C TYR A 32 14.93 -6.79 3.46
N ARG A 33 15.03 -5.47 3.39
CA ARG A 33 15.71 -4.77 2.30
C ARG A 33 16.38 -3.50 2.79
N ASN A 34 17.64 -3.31 2.44
CA ASN A 34 18.35 -2.07 2.76
C ASN A 34 18.10 -1.05 1.64
N LYS A 35 17.58 0.12 2.02
CA LYS A 35 17.58 1.30 1.15
C LYS A 35 18.99 1.86 1.16
N LYS A 36 19.61 1.91 -0.01
CA LYS A 36 20.92 2.52 -0.23
C LYS A 36 20.76 3.86 -0.94
N ASP A 37 21.69 4.77 -0.72
CA ASP A 37 21.82 5.99 -1.53
C ASP A 37 22.54 5.70 -2.86
N GLU A 38 22.78 6.75 -3.65
CA GLU A 38 23.47 6.66 -4.94
C GLU A 38 24.93 6.17 -4.80
N ARG A 39 25.53 6.32 -3.62
CA ARG A 39 26.89 5.88 -3.30
C ARG A 39 26.92 4.46 -2.72
N GLY A 40 25.78 3.81 -2.59
CA GLY A 40 25.65 2.46 -2.06
C GLY A 40 25.64 2.37 -0.53
N ILE A 41 25.64 3.50 0.18
CA ILE A 41 25.61 3.57 1.65
C ILE A 41 24.19 3.26 2.11
N VAL A 42 24.07 2.39 3.12
CA VAL A 42 22.76 2.03 3.68
C VAL A 42 22.20 3.21 4.48
N ILE A 43 21.15 3.82 3.94
CA ILE A 43 20.44 4.94 4.58
C ILE A 43 19.26 4.48 5.44
N ARG A 44 18.70 3.29 5.19
CA ARG A 44 17.59 2.76 5.98
C ARG A 44 17.42 1.26 5.81
N ASN A 45 17.25 0.53 6.89
CA ASN A 45 16.81 -0.86 6.85
C ASN A 45 15.28 -0.88 6.76
N LYS A 46 14.72 -1.58 5.76
CA LYS A 46 13.28 -1.78 5.59
C LYS A 46 12.94 -3.23 5.90
N ALA A 47 11.87 -3.44 6.66
CA ALA A 47 11.25 -4.74 6.85
C ALA A 47 9.80 -4.65 6.38
N ARG A 48 9.32 -5.69 5.68
CA ARG A 48 7.93 -5.81 5.24
C ARG A 48 7.42 -7.19 5.60
N LEU A 49 6.25 -7.27 6.24
CA LEU A 49 5.53 -8.51 6.40
C LEU A 49 4.73 -8.75 5.11
N VAL A 50 4.94 -9.89 4.46
CA VAL A 50 4.30 -10.22 3.18
C VAL A 50 3.60 -11.56 3.33
N ALA A 51 2.34 -11.62 2.88
CA ALA A 51 1.60 -12.88 2.79
C ALA A 51 2.25 -13.82 1.77
N GLN A 52 2.26 -15.12 2.06
CA GLN A 52 2.70 -16.15 1.14
C GLN A 52 1.60 -16.32 0.07
N GLY A 53 1.73 -15.61 -1.06
CA GLY A 53 0.73 -15.55 -2.13
C GLY A 53 0.49 -16.85 -2.92
N HIS A 54 0.91 -18.01 -2.39
CA HIS A 54 0.71 -19.31 -3.03
C HIS A 54 -0.72 -19.84 -2.93
N THR A 55 -1.63 -19.10 -2.27
CA THR A 55 -3.01 -19.51 -1.97
C THR A 55 -4.04 -18.71 -2.76
N GLN A 56 -3.64 -17.93 -3.78
CA GLN A 56 -4.60 -17.26 -4.66
C GLN A 56 -5.33 -18.30 -5.52
N GLU A 57 -6.65 -18.28 -5.50
CA GLU A 57 -7.49 -19.11 -6.36
C GLU A 57 -7.76 -18.36 -7.69
N GLU A 58 -7.43 -18.99 -8.81
CA GLU A 58 -7.67 -18.46 -10.16
C GLU A 58 -9.19 -18.31 -10.39
N GLY A 59 -9.62 -17.10 -10.79
CA GLY A 59 -11.03 -16.76 -11.02
C GLY A 59 -11.81 -16.28 -9.79
N ILE A 60 -11.18 -16.25 -8.60
CA ILE A 60 -11.76 -15.69 -7.36
C ILE A 60 -10.96 -14.47 -6.90
N ASP A 61 -9.65 -14.61 -6.72
CA ASP A 61 -8.78 -13.56 -6.19
C ASP A 61 -7.90 -12.88 -7.26
N SER A 62 -7.89 -13.41 -8.48
CA SER A 62 -6.92 -13.03 -9.54
C SER A 62 -7.42 -11.94 -10.50
N GLU A 63 -8.74 -11.71 -10.58
CA GLU A 63 -9.32 -10.78 -11.56
C GLU A 63 -9.50 -9.35 -10.99
N GLU A 64 -9.58 -9.20 -9.67
CA GLU A 64 -9.73 -7.88 -9.02
C GLU A 64 -8.38 -7.21 -8.73
N VAL A 65 -7.83 -6.51 -9.73
CA VAL A 65 -6.65 -5.65 -9.54
C VAL A 65 -7.08 -4.20 -9.36
N PHE A 66 -7.61 -3.85 -8.18
CA PHE A 66 -7.92 -2.46 -7.83
C PHE A 66 -6.73 -1.74 -7.20
N ALA A 67 -5.74 -1.38 -8.02
CA ALA A 67 -4.73 -0.40 -7.64
C ALA A 67 -4.80 0.81 -8.60
N PRO A 68 -5.46 1.92 -8.20
CA PRO A 68 -5.43 3.16 -8.98
C PRO A 68 -4.02 3.76 -8.87
N VAL A 69 -3.13 3.39 -9.80
CA VAL A 69 -1.82 4.02 -9.92
C VAL A 69 -1.98 5.25 -10.81
N ALA A 70 -1.82 6.44 -10.21
CA ALA A 70 -1.75 7.68 -10.96
C ALA A 70 -0.58 7.60 -11.96
N ARG A 71 -0.87 7.79 -13.26
CA ARG A 71 0.14 7.79 -14.32
C ARG A 71 0.98 9.06 -14.25
N ILE A 72 2.30 8.93 -14.40
CA ILE A 72 3.22 10.06 -14.30
C ILE A 72 2.98 11.11 -15.40
N GLU A 73 2.54 10.67 -16.58
CA GLU A 73 2.15 11.53 -17.70
C GLU A 73 0.96 12.41 -17.34
N ALA A 74 -0.06 11.83 -16.69
CA ALA A 74 -1.25 12.56 -16.26
C ALA A 74 -0.90 13.59 -15.18
N SER A 75 -0.05 13.23 -14.22
CA SER A 75 0.43 14.17 -13.19
C SER A 75 1.21 15.34 -13.79
N ARG A 76 2.06 15.09 -14.80
CA ARG A 76 2.81 16.15 -15.48
C ARG A 76 1.89 17.10 -16.24
N LEU A 77 0.92 16.57 -16.98
CA LEU A 77 -0.06 17.36 -17.72
C LEU A 77 -0.89 18.25 -16.79
N PHE A 78 -1.36 17.69 -15.67
CA PHE A 78 -2.09 18.42 -14.64
C PHE A 78 -1.28 19.60 -14.09
N LEU A 79 -0.02 19.37 -13.69
CA LEU A 79 0.83 20.43 -13.15
C LEU A 79 1.16 21.51 -14.19
N ALA A 80 1.39 21.13 -15.45
CA ALA A 80 1.62 22.08 -16.54
C ALA A 80 0.41 22.98 -16.77
N TYR A 81 -0.79 22.40 -16.77
CA TYR A 81 -2.04 23.14 -16.92
C TYR A 81 -2.33 24.04 -15.72
N ALA A 82 -2.14 23.54 -14.49
CA ALA A 82 -2.32 24.33 -13.28
C ALA A 82 -1.37 25.55 -13.26
N SER A 83 -0.12 25.37 -13.68
CA SER A 83 0.84 26.47 -13.85
C SER A 83 0.37 27.49 -14.89
N PHE A 84 -0.10 27.02 -16.06
CA PHE A 84 -0.61 27.89 -17.12
C PHE A 84 -1.83 28.73 -16.69
N MET A 85 -2.74 28.13 -15.92
CA MET A 85 -3.96 28.79 -15.44
C MET A 85 -3.75 29.60 -14.15
N GLY A 86 -2.56 29.57 -13.56
CA GLY A 86 -2.26 30.23 -12.28
C GLY A 86 -2.96 29.58 -11.08
N PHE A 87 -3.28 28.30 -11.15
CA PHE A 87 -3.91 27.56 -10.05
C PHE A 87 -2.92 27.25 -8.94
N LEU A 88 -3.37 27.39 -7.70
CA LEU A 88 -2.63 26.96 -6.53
C LEU A 88 -2.80 25.44 -6.36
N VAL A 89 -1.69 24.71 -6.38
CA VAL A 89 -1.67 23.25 -6.17
C VAL A 89 -1.15 22.94 -4.79
N TYR A 90 -1.89 22.12 -4.05
CA TYR A 90 -1.48 21.61 -2.74
C TYR A 90 -1.07 20.14 -2.86
N GLN A 91 0.06 19.80 -2.24
CA GLN A 91 0.50 18.42 -2.10
C GLN A 91 0.15 17.92 -0.69
N MET A 92 -0.55 16.79 -0.62
CA MET A 92 -0.83 16.10 0.64
C MET A 92 -0.25 14.69 0.57
N ASP A 93 0.68 14.38 1.47
CA ASP A 93 1.17 13.02 1.69
C ASP A 93 0.40 12.39 2.85
N VAL A 94 -0.40 11.38 2.55
CA VAL A 94 -1.20 10.68 3.56
C VAL A 94 -0.35 9.56 4.15
N LYS A 95 -0.01 9.67 5.44
CA LYS A 95 0.80 8.67 6.15
C LYS A 95 0.22 7.25 6.11
N SER A 96 -1.12 7.14 6.04
CA SER A 96 -1.86 5.89 6.12
C SER A 96 -2.96 5.87 5.05
N ALA A 97 -2.58 5.65 3.80
CA ALA A 97 -3.53 5.52 2.69
C ALA A 97 -3.99 4.05 2.57
N PHE A 98 -5.23 3.78 2.98
CA PHE A 98 -5.89 2.51 2.72
C PHE A 98 -6.83 2.68 1.53
N LEU A 99 -6.71 1.78 0.54
CA LEU A 99 -7.70 1.69 -0.52
C LEU A 99 -8.92 0.99 0.07
N TYR A 100 -10.10 1.61 0.00
CA TYR A 100 -11.36 0.93 0.28
C TYR A 100 -11.53 -0.17 -0.78
N GLY A 101 -11.24 -1.41 -0.42
CA GLY A 101 -11.73 -2.60 -1.11
C GLY A 101 -13.07 -2.94 -0.47
N THR A 102 -14.16 -2.57 -1.14
CA THR A 102 -15.49 -3.07 -0.78
C THR A 102 -15.64 -4.49 -1.26
#